data_AF-A0A812P4P7-F1
#
_entry.id   AF-A0A812P4P7-F1
#
_cell.length_a   1.000
_cell.length_b   1.000
_cell.length_c   1.000
_cell.angle_alpha   90.00
_cell.angle_beta   90.00
_cell.angle_gamma   90.00
#
_symmetry.space_group_name_H-M   'P 1'
#
loop_
_entity.id
_entity.type
_entity.pdbx_description
1 polymer ?
#
loop_
_entity_poly.entity_id
_entity_poly.type
_entity_poly.pdbx_seq_one_letter_code
_entity_poly.pdbx_strand_id
1 'polypeptide(L)'
;MALDHGVLENLFGRFVAYLGRLADQISAEGVSATMERASPERVHLHAYLHLSTAFHRRGQDALNIFAFEGVRPHVTPNTASGKTYTGAVRFGHFYVVADKLGTLFNYTNYPPFKAYGVEGWWLDNLLKAGKLSRKAYLKMAAQVTVGFQKRLADCKAAERYLRDEALQDAICAHAKALEPATLPMKSFPVIEEFVACHDGSSRFRRPILAIVGKSLESEQMDLAEFDRRIHAGVILDGVGDALFLKRHREALQGRPKMVKDAKSATNVYSYAYSFCGRAVVATFDLSAQNLGELESDHWLCNRDNVRLLKLNETAYVEPADVYLDSPPAYAARADQRKRRWIGSPPRCAALFPGP
;
A
#
# COMPACT_ATOMS: atom_id res chain seq x y z
N MET A 1 11.25 -30.07 -5.75
CA MET A 1 12.71 -29.78 -5.68
C MET A 1 13.00 -28.52 -6.49
N ALA A 2 13.93 -27.65 -6.08
CA ALA A 2 14.31 -26.49 -6.90
C ALA A 2 15.13 -26.96 -8.12
N LEU A 3 14.76 -26.51 -9.32
CA LEU A 3 15.51 -26.81 -10.53
C LEU A 3 16.91 -26.18 -10.46
N ASP A 4 17.96 -26.98 -10.73
CA ASP A 4 19.35 -26.53 -10.75
C ASP A 4 19.57 -25.50 -11.87
N HIS A 5 20.05 -24.32 -11.51
CA HIS A 5 20.30 -23.22 -12.43
C HIS A 5 21.29 -23.61 -13.54
N GLY A 6 22.35 -24.37 -13.23
CA GLY A 6 23.34 -24.78 -14.22
C GLY A 6 22.78 -25.76 -15.24
N VAL A 7 21.89 -26.64 -14.81
CA VAL A 7 21.17 -27.56 -15.72
C VAL A 7 20.25 -26.78 -16.66
N LEU A 8 19.51 -25.79 -16.13
CA LEU A 8 18.62 -24.96 -16.94
C LEU A 8 19.38 -24.06 -17.91
N GLU A 9 20.51 -23.49 -17.50
CA GLU A 9 21.39 -22.70 -18.36
C GLU A 9 21.95 -23.56 -19.50
N ASN A 10 22.43 -24.77 -19.20
CA ASN A 10 22.91 -25.70 -20.21
C ASN A 10 21.81 -26.08 -21.21
N LEU A 11 20.61 -26.41 -20.72
CA LEU A 11 19.44 -26.71 -21.56
C LEU A 11 19.10 -25.52 -22.47
N PHE A 12 19.09 -24.30 -21.93
CA PHE A 12 18.82 -23.10 -22.73
C PHE A 12 19.90 -22.86 -23.78
N GLY A 13 21.17 -23.07 -23.44
CA GLY A 13 22.29 -22.98 -24.38
C GLY A 13 22.15 -23.96 -25.55
N ARG A 14 21.76 -25.22 -25.28
CA ARG A 14 21.48 -26.21 -26.34
C ARG A 14 20.28 -25.81 -27.19
N PHE A 15 19.24 -25.24 -26.59
CA PHE A 15 18.07 -24.74 -27.30
C PHE A 15 18.42 -23.57 -28.23
N VAL A 16 19.22 -22.60 -27.76
CA VAL A 16 19.69 -21.48 -28.60
C VAL A 16 20.56 -21.98 -29.75
N ALA A 17 21.48 -22.92 -29.50
CA ALA A 17 22.32 -23.51 -30.55
C ALA A 17 21.48 -24.28 -31.59
N TYR A 18 20.44 -24.98 -31.14
CA TYR A 18 19.46 -25.62 -32.02
C TYR A 18 18.72 -24.59 -32.88
N LEU A 19 18.22 -23.50 -32.29
CA LEU A 19 17.54 -22.44 -33.03
C LEU A 19 18.44 -21.77 -34.07
N GLY A 20 19.75 -21.63 -33.78
CA GLY A 20 20.72 -21.15 -34.75
C GLY A 20 20.79 -22.04 -36.01
N ARG A 21 20.97 -23.35 -35.83
CA ARG A 21 20.96 -24.30 -36.96
C ARG A 21 19.62 -24.33 -37.69
N LEU A 22 18.52 -24.26 -36.95
CA LEU A 22 17.18 -24.22 -37.53
C LEU A 22 17.00 -22.96 -38.39
N ALA A 23 17.45 -21.81 -37.90
CA ALA A 23 17.38 -20.54 -38.61
C ALA A 23 18.05 -20.62 -39.98
N ASP A 24 19.25 -21.21 -40.06
CA ASP A 24 19.95 -21.41 -41.35
C ASP A 24 19.13 -22.31 -42.30
N GLN A 25 18.55 -23.40 -41.78
CA GLN A 25 17.77 -24.35 -42.59
C GLN A 25 16.47 -23.79 -43.16
N ILE A 26 15.86 -22.80 -42.48
CA ILE A 26 14.59 -22.19 -42.88
C ILE A 26 14.74 -20.74 -43.34
N SER A 27 15.98 -20.26 -43.49
CA SER A 27 16.29 -18.87 -43.87
C SER A 27 15.64 -17.83 -42.95
N ALA A 28 15.77 -18.00 -41.63
CA ALA A 28 15.28 -17.04 -40.65
C ALA A 28 16.22 -15.83 -40.53
N GLU A 29 15.68 -14.62 -40.69
CA GLU A 29 16.37 -13.34 -40.52
C GLU A 29 16.47 -12.94 -39.04
N GLY A 30 15.47 -13.32 -38.25
CA GLY A 30 15.37 -12.97 -36.84
C GLY A 30 15.03 -14.18 -35.98
N VAL A 31 15.73 -14.32 -34.86
CA VAL A 31 15.54 -15.37 -33.86
C VAL A 31 15.52 -14.72 -32.48
N SER A 32 14.46 -14.99 -31.73
CA SER A 32 14.40 -14.70 -30.30
C SER A 32 13.95 -15.93 -29.54
N ALA A 33 14.50 -16.10 -28.33
CA ALA A 33 14.17 -17.21 -27.45
C ALA A 33 14.08 -16.74 -25.99
N THR A 34 13.25 -17.43 -25.21
CA THR A 34 13.18 -17.23 -23.77
C THR A 34 12.84 -18.54 -23.06
N MET A 35 13.40 -18.71 -21.86
CA MET A 35 13.02 -19.74 -20.92
C MET A 35 12.23 -19.09 -19.79
N GLU A 36 11.02 -19.57 -19.56
CA GLU A 36 10.11 -19.08 -18.52
C GLU A 36 9.77 -20.18 -17.54
N ARG A 37 9.68 -19.83 -16.26
CA ARG A 37 9.22 -20.74 -15.21
C ARG A 37 7.70 -20.90 -15.32
N ALA A 38 7.25 -22.12 -15.59
CA ALA A 38 5.83 -22.47 -15.64
C ALA A 38 5.31 -22.95 -14.27
N SER A 39 6.16 -23.61 -13.49
CA SER A 39 5.90 -24.02 -12.11
C SER A 39 7.23 -24.16 -11.35
N PRO A 40 7.23 -24.48 -10.04
CA PRO A 40 8.48 -24.74 -9.31
C PRO A 40 9.38 -25.81 -9.97
N GLU A 41 8.77 -26.76 -10.68
CA GLU A 41 9.44 -27.94 -11.25
C GLU A 41 9.41 -28.00 -12.79
N ARG A 42 8.78 -27.01 -13.45
CA ARG A 42 8.62 -27.00 -14.91
C ARG A 42 9.02 -25.65 -15.50
N VAL A 43 9.67 -25.71 -16.66
CA VAL A 43 9.99 -24.56 -17.50
C VAL A 43 9.36 -24.71 -18.88
N HIS A 44 9.06 -23.58 -19.52
CA HIS A 44 8.68 -23.51 -20.92
C HIS A 44 9.76 -22.79 -21.72
N LEU A 45 9.99 -23.27 -22.93
CA LEU A 45 10.84 -22.63 -23.93
C LEU A 45 9.93 -22.00 -24.98
N HIS A 46 10.12 -20.71 -25.23
CA HIS A 46 9.43 -20.00 -26.30
C HIS A 46 10.46 -19.51 -27.31
N ALA A 47 10.11 -19.55 -28.59
CA ALA A 47 10.91 -18.99 -29.67
C ALA A 47 10.02 -18.24 -30.65
N TYR A 48 10.55 -17.17 -31.24
CA TYR A 48 9.96 -16.46 -32.36
C TYR A 48 10.97 -16.39 -33.49
N LEU A 49 10.54 -16.82 -34.68
CA LEU A 49 11.36 -16.92 -35.89
C LEU A 49 10.71 -16.04 -36.97
N HIS A 50 11.47 -15.09 -37.50
CA HIS A 50 11.10 -14.27 -38.65
C HIS A 50 11.85 -14.76 -39.87
N LEU A 51 11.12 -15.22 -40.90
CA LEU A 51 11.69 -15.83 -42.10
C LEU A 51 11.74 -14.83 -43.25
N SER A 52 12.82 -14.87 -44.05
CA SER A 52 12.96 -14.05 -45.26
C SER A 52 11.96 -14.44 -46.36
N THR A 53 11.48 -15.69 -46.31
CA THR A 53 10.50 -16.24 -47.24
C THR A 53 9.43 -17.04 -46.49
N ALA A 54 8.27 -17.20 -47.10
CA ALA A 54 7.18 -17.97 -46.51
C ALA A 54 7.59 -19.44 -46.30
N PHE A 55 7.27 -19.98 -45.13
CA PHE A 55 7.55 -21.38 -44.83
C PHE A 55 6.64 -22.29 -45.66
N HIS A 56 7.23 -22.96 -46.66
CA HIS A 56 6.52 -23.89 -47.52
C HIS A 56 7.08 -25.30 -47.38
N ARG A 57 6.55 -26.05 -46.40
CA ARG A 57 6.72 -27.51 -46.32
C ARG A 57 5.36 -28.19 -46.23
N ARG A 58 5.22 -29.32 -46.91
CA ARG A 58 3.99 -30.13 -46.96
C ARG A 58 4.28 -31.54 -46.45
N GLY A 59 3.23 -32.25 -46.06
CA GLY A 59 3.31 -33.61 -45.53
C GLY A 59 3.19 -33.67 -44.00
N GLN A 60 2.95 -34.88 -43.49
CA GLN A 60 2.73 -35.12 -42.05
C GLN A 60 3.96 -34.73 -41.20
N ASP A 61 5.15 -34.78 -41.79
CA ASP A 61 6.42 -34.51 -41.12
C ASP A 61 6.96 -33.09 -41.36
N ALA A 62 6.19 -32.21 -42.01
CA ALA A 62 6.65 -30.86 -42.37
C ALA A 62 7.14 -30.04 -41.16
N LEU A 63 6.56 -30.27 -39.98
CA LEU A 63 6.89 -29.58 -38.74
C LEU A 63 7.91 -30.32 -37.87
N ASN A 64 8.39 -31.51 -38.27
CA ASN A 64 9.38 -32.27 -37.50
C ASN A 64 10.71 -31.52 -37.39
N ILE A 65 11.00 -30.61 -38.33
CA ILE A 65 12.17 -29.73 -38.26
C ILE A 65 12.16 -28.83 -37.01
N PHE A 66 10.99 -28.59 -36.40
CA PHE A 66 10.85 -27.81 -35.17
C PHE A 66 11.03 -28.63 -33.90
N ALA A 67 11.22 -29.94 -33.97
CA ALA A 67 11.41 -30.78 -32.78
C ALA A 67 12.78 -30.53 -32.12
N PHE A 68 12.77 -30.25 -30.83
CA PHE A 68 13.97 -30.03 -30.02
C PHE A 68 14.13 -31.18 -29.02
N GLU A 69 15.25 -31.91 -29.08
CA GLU A 69 15.55 -33.05 -28.20
C GLU A 69 14.39 -34.08 -28.13
N GLY A 70 13.76 -34.36 -29.27
CA GLY A 70 12.62 -35.29 -29.37
C GLY A 70 11.27 -34.70 -28.96
N VAL A 71 11.23 -33.48 -28.42
CA VAL A 71 9.99 -32.79 -28.03
C VAL A 71 9.46 -31.95 -29.19
N ARG A 72 8.19 -32.18 -29.55
CA ARG A 72 7.49 -31.39 -30.57
C ARG A 72 6.86 -30.16 -29.92
N PRO A 73 7.25 -28.94 -30.32
CA PRO A 73 6.65 -27.73 -29.78
C PRO A 73 5.27 -27.48 -30.40
N HIS A 74 4.48 -26.64 -29.72
CA HIS A 74 3.35 -25.99 -30.36
C HIS A 74 3.85 -24.91 -31.31
N VAL A 75 3.47 -25.00 -32.59
CA VAL A 75 3.89 -24.06 -33.64
C VAL A 75 2.67 -23.29 -34.13
N THR A 76 2.76 -21.96 -34.16
CA THR A 76 1.68 -21.09 -34.64
C THR A 76 2.26 -20.07 -35.63
N PRO A 77 1.68 -19.95 -36.84
CA PRO A 77 2.11 -18.94 -37.80
C PRO A 77 1.66 -17.54 -37.38
N ASN A 78 2.45 -16.52 -37.72
CA ASN A 78 1.97 -15.14 -37.69
C ASN A 78 0.98 -14.94 -38.85
N THR A 79 -0.25 -14.50 -38.53
CA THR A 79 -1.33 -14.28 -39.51
C THR A 79 -1.42 -12.85 -40.03
N ALA A 80 -0.59 -11.93 -39.51
CA ALA A 80 -0.55 -10.56 -39.99
C ALA A 80 -0.05 -10.47 -41.44
N SER A 81 -0.56 -9.50 -42.20
CA SER A 81 -0.23 -9.30 -43.60
C SER A 81 -0.18 -7.81 -43.98
N GLY A 82 0.44 -7.50 -45.12
CA GLY A 82 0.55 -6.13 -45.60
C GLY A 82 1.27 -5.20 -44.62
N LYS A 83 0.71 -4.00 -44.39
CA LYS A 83 1.34 -2.95 -43.57
C LYS A 83 1.49 -3.32 -42.09
N THR A 84 0.70 -4.27 -41.57
CA THR A 84 0.75 -4.66 -40.15
C THR A 84 1.76 -5.77 -39.87
N TYR A 85 2.26 -6.44 -40.91
CA TYR A 85 3.20 -7.57 -40.78
C TYR A 85 4.44 -7.21 -39.97
N THR A 86 5.14 -6.14 -40.36
CA THR A 86 6.38 -5.72 -39.70
C THR A 86 6.16 -5.34 -38.23
N GLY A 87 5.02 -4.72 -37.91
CA GLY A 87 4.65 -4.41 -36.53
C GLY A 87 4.45 -5.68 -35.70
N ALA A 88 3.74 -6.67 -36.25
CA ALA A 88 3.52 -7.96 -35.60
C ALA A 88 4.81 -8.76 -35.40
N VAL A 89 5.74 -8.74 -36.37
CA VAL A 89 7.06 -9.36 -36.25
C VAL A 89 7.87 -8.73 -35.12
N ARG A 90 7.97 -7.39 -35.12
CA ARG A 90 8.70 -6.64 -34.08
C ARG A 90 8.10 -6.88 -32.70
N PHE A 91 6.78 -6.86 -32.58
CA PHE A 91 6.11 -7.19 -31.32
C PHE A 91 6.33 -8.64 -30.90
N GLY A 92 6.33 -9.60 -31.82
CA GLY A 92 6.61 -11.01 -31.54
C GLY A 92 8.00 -11.23 -30.95
N HIS A 93 9.02 -10.64 -31.59
CA HIS A 93 10.38 -10.65 -31.04
C HIS A 93 10.46 -9.96 -29.68
N PHE A 94 9.86 -8.77 -29.55
CA PHE A 94 9.83 -8.02 -28.30
C PHE A 94 9.19 -8.83 -27.16
N TYR A 95 8.03 -9.45 -27.43
CA TYR A 95 7.29 -10.24 -26.47
C TYR A 95 8.12 -11.41 -25.93
N VAL A 96 8.91 -12.07 -26.77
CA VAL A 96 9.77 -13.19 -26.36
C VAL A 96 10.91 -12.72 -25.48
N VAL A 97 11.57 -11.61 -25.82
CA VAL A 97 12.78 -11.15 -25.11
C VAL A 97 12.51 -10.27 -23.90
N ALA A 98 11.29 -9.71 -23.78
CA ALA A 98 10.91 -8.88 -22.65
C ALA A 98 11.10 -9.64 -21.33
N ASP A 99 11.66 -8.94 -20.33
CA ASP A 99 11.92 -9.47 -18.99
C ASP A 99 10.61 -9.60 -18.20
N LYS A 100 9.85 -10.64 -18.54
CA LYS A 100 8.54 -10.95 -17.97
C LYS A 100 8.71 -11.64 -16.62
N LEU A 101 7.65 -11.59 -15.82
CA LEU A 101 7.60 -12.34 -14.57
C LEU A 101 7.81 -13.83 -14.86
N GLY A 102 8.83 -14.42 -14.23
CA GLY A 102 9.20 -15.81 -14.41
C GLY A 102 10.21 -16.07 -15.53
N THR A 103 10.66 -15.07 -16.29
CA THR A 103 11.78 -15.22 -17.23
C THR A 103 13.05 -15.63 -16.48
N LEU A 104 13.72 -16.67 -16.98
CA LEU A 104 14.98 -17.19 -16.43
C LEU A 104 16.16 -16.79 -17.32
N PHE A 105 16.02 -17.01 -18.64
CA PHE A 105 17.02 -16.69 -19.64
C PHE A 105 16.35 -16.18 -20.91
N ASN A 106 17.01 -15.28 -21.63
CA ASN A 106 16.56 -14.82 -22.94
C ASN A 106 17.74 -14.73 -23.91
N TYR A 107 17.44 -14.79 -25.20
CA TYR A 107 18.40 -14.64 -26.28
C TYR A 107 17.73 -13.99 -27.49
N THR A 108 18.46 -13.15 -28.22
CA THR A 108 18.01 -12.63 -29.51
C THR A 108 19.17 -12.18 -30.38
N ASN A 109 19.09 -12.45 -31.68
CA ASN A 109 19.92 -11.79 -32.69
C ASN A 109 19.20 -10.58 -33.32
N TYR A 110 17.96 -10.33 -32.92
CA TYR A 110 17.12 -9.22 -33.36
C TYR A 110 16.74 -8.33 -32.15
N PRO A 111 17.71 -7.57 -31.60
CA PRO A 111 17.54 -6.88 -30.31
C PRO A 111 16.58 -5.66 -30.39
N PRO A 112 15.69 -5.48 -29.40
CA PRO A 112 14.86 -4.28 -29.29
C PRO A 112 15.74 -3.04 -29.12
N PHE A 113 15.24 -1.89 -29.55
CA PHE A 113 15.93 -0.57 -29.54
C PHE A 113 17.17 -0.46 -30.43
N LYS A 114 17.62 -1.56 -31.05
CA LYS A 114 18.69 -1.57 -32.04
C LYS A 114 18.18 -1.97 -33.43
N ALA A 115 17.49 -3.11 -33.51
CA ALA A 115 16.92 -3.61 -34.76
C ALA A 115 15.55 -2.98 -35.07
N TYR A 116 14.81 -2.56 -34.03
CA TYR A 116 13.51 -1.92 -34.15
C TYR A 116 13.16 -1.07 -32.92
N GLY A 117 12.27 -0.08 -33.11
CA GLY A 117 11.68 0.70 -32.02
C GLY A 117 10.61 -0.09 -31.27
N VAL A 118 10.62 0.01 -29.94
CA VAL A 118 9.58 -0.55 -29.07
C VAL A 118 8.47 0.48 -28.86
N GLU A 119 7.22 0.07 -29.06
CA GLU A 119 6.08 0.96 -28.91
C GLU A 119 5.59 0.96 -27.46
N GLY A 120 5.28 2.14 -26.92
CA GLY A 120 4.88 2.27 -25.50
C GLY A 120 3.65 1.43 -25.13
N TRP A 121 2.68 1.30 -26.05
CA TRP A 121 1.47 0.51 -25.79
C TRP A 121 1.75 -1.01 -25.69
N TRP A 122 2.87 -1.52 -26.23
CA TRP A 122 3.31 -2.90 -26.01
C TRP A 122 3.64 -3.13 -24.54
N LEU A 123 4.35 -2.18 -23.92
CA LEU A 123 4.69 -2.21 -22.50
C LEU A 123 3.43 -2.12 -21.64
N ASP A 124 2.53 -1.20 -21.99
CA ASP A 124 1.30 -0.95 -21.25
C ASP A 124 0.40 -2.22 -21.24
N ASN A 125 0.29 -2.92 -22.38
CA ASN A 125 -0.45 -4.18 -22.49
C ASN A 125 0.18 -5.32 -21.67
N LEU A 126 1.51 -5.43 -21.66
CA LEU A 126 2.19 -6.46 -20.88
C LEU A 126 2.08 -6.21 -19.38
N LEU A 127 2.18 -4.94 -18.94
CA LEU A 127 1.94 -4.58 -17.53
C LEU A 127 0.49 -4.87 -17.13
N LYS A 128 -0.47 -4.45 -17.96
CA LYS A 128 -1.91 -4.69 -17.72
C LYS A 128 -2.25 -6.18 -17.64
N ALA A 129 -1.60 -7.00 -18.46
CA ALA A 129 -1.76 -8.46 -18.43
C ALA A 129 -1.02 -9.15 -17.26
N GLY A 130 -0.37 -8.38 -16.37
CA GLY A 130 0.39 -8.92 -15.25
C GLY A 130 1.66 -9.66 -15.67
N LYS A 131 2.17 -9.43 -16.88
CA LYS A 131 3.37 -10.11 -17.40
C LYS A 131 4.66 -9.39 -17.04
N LEU A 132 4.60 -8.11 -16.68
CA LEU A 132 5.77 -7.33 -16.28
C LEU A 132 5.67 -6.90 -14.82
N SER A 133 6.81 -6.89 -14.13
CA SER A 133 6.94 -6.11 -12.90
C SER A 133 6.95 -4.61 -13.23
N ARG A 134 6.50 -3.77 -12.29
CA ARG A 134 6.60 -2.30 -12.43
C ARG A 134 8.05 -1.84 -12.67
N LYS A 135 9.02 -2.49 -12.04
CA LYS A 135 10.45 -2.21 -12.23
C LYS A 135 10.91 -2.51 -13.66
N ALA A 136 10.59 -3.69 -14.19
CA ALA A 136 10.93 -4.06 -15.57
C ALA A 136 10.23 -3.15 -16.59
N TYR A 137 8.95 -2.85 -16.35
CA TYR A 137 8.16 -1.90 -17.14
C TYR A 137 8.81 -0.52 -17.18
N LEU A 138 9.15 0.08 -16.04
CA LEU A 138 9.75 1.42 -15.98
C LEU A 138 11.15 1.46 -16.62
N LYS A 139 11.95 0.40 -16.45
CA LYS A 139 13.27 0.28 -17.11
C LYS A 139 13.15 0.31 -18.64
N MET A 140 12.15 -0.37 -19.20
CA MET A 140 11.91 -0.36 -20.65
C MET A 140 11.24 0.94 -21.11
N ALA A 141 10.29 1.47 -20.33
CA ALA A 141 9.61 2.72 -20.65
C ALA A 141 10.56 3.91 -20.70
N ALA A 142 11.62 3.92 -19.88
CA ALA A 142 12.67 4.93 -19.92
C ALA A 142 13.40 4.95 -21.29
N GLN A 143 13.59 3.79 -21.92
CA GLN A 143 14.21 3.69 -23.25
C GLN A 143 13.26 4.11 -24.39
N VAL A 144 11.94 3.96 -24.20
CA VAL A 144 10.94 4.46 -25.15
C VAL A 144 10.88 6.00 -25.15
N THR A 145 11.21 6.64 -24.03
CA THR A 145 11.22 8.10 -23.76
C THR A 145 9.85 8.78 -23.80
N VAL A 146 9.05 8.54 -24.84
CA VAL A 146 7.74 9.18 -25.05
C VAL A 146 6.77 8.75 -23.96
N GLY A 147 6.27 9.72 -23.19
CA GLY A 147 5.29 9.50 -22.12
C GLY A 147 5.85 8.86 -20.86
N PHE A 148 7.18 8.76 -20.69
CA PHE A 148 7.80 8.13 -19.51
C PHE A 148 7.38 8.80 -18.19
N GLN A 149 7.33 10.13 -18.13
CA GLN A 149 6.95 10.87 -16.91
C GLN A 149 5.55 10.49 -16.42
N LYS A 150 4.59 10.38 -17.33
CA LYS A 150 3.22 9.95 -17.01
C LYS A 150 3.21 8.52 -16.47
N ARG A 151 3.86 7.58 -17.17
CA ARG A 151 3.96 6.17 -16.73
C ARG A 151 4.62 6.02 -15.36
N LEU A 152 5.64 6.83 -15.08
CA LEU A 152 6.30 6.86 -13.77
C LEU A 152 5.35 7.35 -12.68
N ALA A 153 4.60 8.42 -12.94
CA ALA A 153 3.60 8.94 -12.01
C ALA A 153 2.50 7.89 -11.73
N ASP A 154 1.99 7.24 -12.77
CA ASP A 154 0.96 6.20 -12.66
C ASP A 154 1.45 5.00 -11.83
N CYS A 155 2.68 4.53 -12.06
CA CYS A 155 3.28 3.45 -11.26
C CYS A 155 3.43 3.84 -9.79
N LYS A 156 3.91 5.06 -9.51
CA LYS A 156 4.07 5.57 -8.13
C LYS A 156 2.73 5.72 -7.43
N ALA A 157 1.70 6.22 -8.13
CA ALA A 157 0.36 6.35 -7.59
C ALA A 157 -0.23 4.97 -7.23
N ALA A 158 -0.07 3.97 -8.10
CA ALA A 158 -0.51 2.61 -7.83
C ALA A 158 0.25 1.97 -6.65
N GLU A 159 1.57 2.18 -6.54
CA GLU A 159 2.35 1.69 -5.39
C GLU A 159 1.93 2.34 -4.08
N ARG A 160 1.64 3.65 -4.09
CA ARG A 160 1.11 4.35 -2.92
C ARG A 160 -0.24 3.78 -2.51
N TYR A 161 -1.17 3.65 -3.44
CA TYR A 161 -2.50 3.08 -3.17
C TYR A 161 -2.41 1.71 -2.50
N LEU A 162 -1.59 0.79 -3.05
CA LEU A 162 -1.42 -0.55 -2.49
C LEU A 162 -0.77 -0.56 -1.10
N ARG A 163 0.12 0.41 -0.80
CA ARG A 163 0.69 0.57 0.54
C ARG A 163 -0.35 1.08 1.53
N ASP A 164 -1.14 2.07 1.12
CA ASP A 164 -2.18 2.67 1.96
C ASP A 164 -3.28 1.63 2.25
N GLU A 165 -3.66 0.81 1.26
CA GLU A 165 -4.59 -0.32 1.41
C GLU A 165 -4.04 -1.38 2.38
N ALA A 166 -2.79 -1.81 2.21
CA ALA A 166 -2.17 -2.79 3.11
C ALA A 166 -2.04 -2.27 4.55
N LEU A 167 -1.79 -0.97 4.74
CA LEU A 167 -1.78 -0.34 6.05
C LEU A 167 -3.17 -0.35 6.67
N GLN A 168 -4.21 -0.01 5.90
CA GLN A 168 -5.59 -0.02 6.36
C GLN A 168 -6.02 -1.44 6.78
N ASP A 169 -5.67 -2.46 5.98
CA ASP A 169 -5.93 -3.86 6.31
C ASP A 169 -5.23 -4.26 7.61
N ALA A 170 -3.99 -3.82 7.83
CA ALA A 170 -3.27 -4.09 9.07
C ALA A 170 -3.93 -3.40 10.29
N ILE A 171 -4.39 -2.16 10.15
CA ILE A 171 -5.13 -1.43 11.20
C ILE A 171 -6.42 -2.18 11.53
N CYS A 172 -7.21 -2.56 10.53
CA CYS A 172 -8.44 -3.33 10.71
C CYS A 172 -8.18 -4.68 11.40
N ALA A 173 -7.13 -5.40 10.99
CA ALA A 173 -6.74 -6.67 11.60
C ALA A 173 -6.35 -6.49 13.08
N HIS A 174 -5.60 -5.44 13.42
CA HIS A 174 -5.26 -5.12 14.80
C HIS A 174 -6.48 -4.73 15.64
N ALA A 175 -7.37 -3.89 15.10
CA ALA A 175 -8.60 -3.51 15.79
C ALA A 175 -9.47 -4.74 16.10
N LYS A 176 -9.62 -5.66 15.14
CA LYS A 176 -10.34 -6.92 15.33
C LYS A 176 -9.67 -7.84 16.36
N ALA A 177 -8.33 -7.88 16.39
CA ALA A 177 -7.60 -8.65 17.39
C ALA A 177 -7.76 -8.09 18.81
N LEU A 178 -8.01 -6.80 18.95
CA LEU A 178 -8.26 -6.12 20.23
C LEU A 178 -9.73 -6.20 20.67
N GLU A 179 -10.66 -6.52 19.77
CA GLU A 179 -12.10 -6.60 20.08
C GLU A 179 -12.41 -7.48 21.31
N PRO A 180 -11.85 -8.71 21.46
CA PRO A 180 -12.12 -9.54 22.64
C PRO A 180 -11.54 -8.98 23.95
N ALA A 181 -10.54 -8.10 23.87
CA ALA A 181 -9.94 -7.43 25.02
C ALA A 181 -10.65 -6.11 25.36
N THR A 182 -11.65 -5.71 24.56
CA THR A 182 -12.42 -4.49 24.80
C THR A 182 -13.40 -4.75 25.95
N LEU A 183 -13.17 -4.10 27.08
CA LEU A 183 -14.07 -4.18 28.23
C LEU A 183 -15.30 -3.30 28.00
N PRO A 184 -16.48 -3.68 28.52
CA PRO A 184 -17.67 -2.85 28.46
C PRO A 184 -17.40 -1.48 29.09
N MET A 185 -17.68 -0.40 28.37
CA MET A 185 -17.50 0.95 28.91
C MET A 185 -18.62 1.29 29.89
N LYS A 186 -18.29 1.98 30.98
CA LYS A 186 -19.29 2.54 31.91
C LYS A 186 -20.06 3.66 31.21
N SER A 187 -21.34 3.79 31.53
CA SER A 187 -22.14 4.94 31.11
C SER A 187 -21.91 6.12 32.05
N PHE A 188 -21.61 7.29 31.49
CA PHE A 188 -21.44 8.52 32.25
C PHE A 188 -22.56 9.49 31.89
N PRO A 189 -23.36 9.98 32.86
CA PRO A 189 -24.47 10.90 32.59
C PRO A 189 -24.04 12.10 31.76
N VAL A 190 -22.86 12.68 32.04
CA VAL A 190 -22.28 13.82 31.32
C VAL A 190 -22.08 13.53 29.82
N ILE A 191 -21.73 12.30 29.46
CA ILE A 191 -21.55 11.89 28.05
C ILE A 191 -22.91 11.82 27.36
N GLU A 192 -23.91 11.17 27.97
CA GLU A 192 -25.27 11.07 27.42
C GLU A 192 -25.89 12.46 27.20
N GLU A 193 -25.71 13.31 28.20
CA GLU A 193 -26.07 14.71 28.21
C GLU A 193 -25.41 15.50 27.05
N PHE A 194 -24.13 15.25 26.79
CA PHE A 194 -23.41 15.83 25.66
C PHE A 194 -23.93 15.29 24.32
N VAL A 195 -24.13 13.97 24.18
CA VAL A 195 -24.66 13.34 22.96
C VAL A 195 -26.05 13.88 22.63
N ALA A 196 -26.91 14.09 23.64
CA ALA A 196 -28.23 14.68 23.46
C ALA A 196 -28.18 16.12 22.91
N CYS A 197 -27.07 16.84 23.09
CA CYS A 197 -26.87 18.14 22.46
C CYS A 197 -26.62 18.04 20.94
N HIS A 198 -26.45 16.83 20.39
CA HIS A 198 -26.18 16.52 18.98
C HIS A 198 -27.36 15.87 18.23
N ASP A 199 -28.59 16.24 18.60
CA ASP A 199 -29.89 15.83 18.03
C ASP A 199 -30.21 16.34 16.60
N GLY A 200 -29.27 17.03 15.93
CA GLY A 200 -29.50 17.65 14.61
C GLY A 200 -30.22 19.01 14.62
N SER A 201 -30.68 19.51 15.77
CA SER A 201 -31.31 20.84 15.89
C SER A 201 -30.30 21.98 15.69
N SER A 202 -30.73 23.12 15.12
CA SER A 202 -29.86 24.29 15.04
C SER A 202 -29.68 24.91 16.43
N ARG A 203 -28.42 25.05 16.87
CA ARG A 203 -28.07 25.63 18.17
C ARG A 203 -26.98 26.67 17.97
N PHE A 204 -27.07 27.77 18.70
CA PHE A 204 -26.10 28.86 18.62
C PHE A 204 -24.71 28.43 19.10
N ARG A 205 -24.66 27.56 20.11
CA ARG A 205 -23.45 26.94 20.64
C ARG A 205 -23.74 25.50 21.04
N ARG A 206 -22.74 24.63 20.89
CA ARG A 206 -22.77 23.24 21.36
C ARG A 206 -21.58 23.06 22.30
N PRO A 207 -21.76 22.47 23.49
CA PRO A 207 -20.69 22.32 24.46
C PRO A 207 -19.54 21.47 23.90
N ILE A 208 -18.33 21.66 24.40
CA ILE A 208 -17.19 20.74 24.23
C ILE A 208 -17.28 19.75 25.38
N LEU A 209 -17.07 18.46 25.11
CA LEU A 209 -16.85 17.48 26.18
C LEU A 209 -15.36 17.50 26.54
N ALA A 210 -15.03 17.96 27.74
CA ALA A 210 -13.67 17.90 28.28
C ALA A 210 -13.56 16.70 29.22
N ILE A 211 -12.69 15.74 28.91
CA ILE A 211 -12.45 14.54 29.72
C ILE A 211 -11.06 14.67 30.35
N VAL A 212 -10.98 14.68 31.68
CA VAL A 212 -9.72 14.71 32.42
C VAL A 212 -9.46 13.33 33.00
N GLY A 213 -8.33 12.71 32.64
CA GLY A 213 -7.92 11.38 33.09
C GLY A 213 -6.60 10.95 32.46
N LYS A 214 -6.03 9.80 32.84
CA LYS A 214 -4.74 9.35 32.25
C LYS A 214 -4.90 9.11 30.74
N SER A 215 -4.34 9.98 29.91
CA SER A 215 -4.25 9.82 28.46
C SER A 215 -2.81 10.01 27.97
N LEU A 216 -2.52 9.60 26.73
CA LEU A 216 -1.20 9.80 26.13
C LEU A 216 -1.09 11.27 25.66
N GLU A 217 0.05 11.91 25.92
CA GLU A 217 0.30 13.30 25.53
C GLU A 217 0.36 13.48 23.99
N SER A 218 -0.31 14.51 23.46
CA SER A 218 -0.13 14.98 22.08
C SER A 218 -0.17 16.51 22.04
N GLU A 219 0.94 17.13 21.64
CA GLU A 219 1.07 18.59 21.58
C GLU A 219 0.58 19.21 20.26
N GLN A 220 0.17 18.40 19.25
CA GLN A 220 -0.19 18.90 17.92
C GLN A 220 -1.56 18.41 17.44
N MET A 221 -2.35 19.35 16.93
CA MET A 221 -3.65 19.11 16.29
C MET A 221 -3.45 19.01 14.76
N ASP A 222 -3.37 17.79 14.23
CA ASP A 222 -3.40 17.57 12.78
C ASP A 222 -4.85 17.32 12.31
N LEU A 223 -5.34 18.20 11.42
CA LEU A 223 -6.69 18.13 10.84
C LEU A 223 -6.64 17.94 9.32
N ALA A 224 -5.48 17.58 8.76
CA ALA A 224 -5.30 17.48 7.30
C ALA A 224 -6.31 16.52 6.63
N GLU A 225 -6.80 15.53 7.38
CA GLU A 225 -7.74 14.51 6.91
C GLU A 225 -9.20 14.76 7.32
N PHE A 226 -9.51 15.86 8.01
CA PHE A 226 -10.89 16.13 8.44
C PHE A 226 -11.80 16.54 7.26
N ASP A 227 -12.71 15.65 6.83
CA ASP A 227 -13.79 15.96 5.89
C ASP A 227 -15.14 16.10 6.60
N ARG A 228 -15.72 17.30 6.57
CA ARG A 228 -17.03 17.61 7.13
C ARG A 228 -18.16 16.75 6.55
N ARG A 229 -18.05 16.22 5.33
CA ARG A 229 -19.09 15.38 4.70
C ARG A 229 -19.11 13.97 5.29
N ILE A 230 -17.99 13.53 5.85
CA ILE A 230 -17.78 12.16 6.32
C ILE A 230 -17.78 12.10 7.85
N HIS A 231 -17.16 13.08 8.52
CA HIS A 231 -16.93 13.05 9.96
C HIS A 231 -18.02 13.76 10.77
N ALA A 232 -18.51 13.07 11.82
CA ALA A 232 -19.55 13.59 12.73
C ALA A 232 -19.01 14.54 13.81
N GLY A 233 -17.73 14.42 14.16
CA GLY A 233 -17.08 15.16 15.24
C GLY A 233 -15.56 15.12 15.15
N VAL A 234 -14.90 15.72 16.15
CA VAL A 234 -13.45 15.76 16.32
C VAL A 234 -13.09 15.41 17.76
N ILE A 235 -12.05 14.59 17.91
CA ILE A 235 -11.43 14.27 19.19
C ILE A 235 -10.06 14.96 19.22
N LEU A 236 -9.86 15.82 20.21
CA LEU A 236 -8.58 16.43 20.54
C LEU A 236 -7.98 15.60 21.67
N ASP A 237 -7.15 14.62 21.31
CA ASP A 237 -6.58 13.69 22.29
C ASP A 237 -5.30 14.28 22.91
N GLY A 238 -5.14 14.19 24.23
CA GLY A 238 -3.91 14.55 24.94
C GLY A 238 -3.60 16.04 25.02
N VAL A 239 -4.62 16.91 25.13
CA VAL A 239 -4.45 18.36 25.19
C VAL A 239 -3.64 18.76 26.43
N GLY A 240 -2.46 19.34 26.22
CA GLY A 240 -1.52 19.67 27.30
C GLY A 240 -1.84 20.92 28.13
N ASP A 241 -2.86 21.71 27.77
CA ASP A 241 -3.26 22.93 28.50
C ASP A 241 -4.76 23.20 28.37
N ALA A 242 -5.48 23.28 29.49
CA ALA A 242 -6.91 23.57 29.53
C ALA A 242 -7.29 24.91 28.88
N LEU A 243 -6.41 25.92 28.96
CA LEU A 243 -6.65 27.22 28.34
C LEU A 243 -6.64 27.14 26.81
N PHE A 244 -6.17 26.04 26.20
CA PHE A 244 -6.30 25.78 24.76
C PHE A 244 -7.76 25.92 24.30
N LEU A 245 -8.72 25.34 25.01
CA LEU A 245 -10.14 25.41 24.62
C LEU A 245 -10.64 26.85 24.57
N LYS A 246 -10.24 27.65 25.58
CA LYS A 246 -10.63 29.07 25.66
C LYS A 246 -9.97 29.90 24.56
N ARG A 247 -8.69 29.66 24.28
CA ARG A 247 -7.93 30.33 23.20
C ARG A 247 -8.55 30.03 21.83
N HIS A 248 -9.00 28.80 21.60
CA HIS A 248 -9.58 28.35 20.33
C HIS A 248 -11.12 28.31 20.33
N ARG A 249 -11.79 28.92 21.32
CA ARG A 249 -13.25 28.85 21.49
C ARG A 249 -14.07 29.25 20.28
N GLU A 250 -13.59 30.23 19.51
CA GLU A 250 -14.27 30.66 18.28
C GLU A 250 -14.22 29.59 17.19
N ALA A 251 -13.13 28.83 17.10
CA ALA A 251 -12.98 27.76 16.12
C ALA A 251 -13.75 26.50 16.54
N LEU A 252 -13.73 26.18 17.84
CA LEU A 252 -14.33 24.96 18.40
C LEU A 252 -15.85 25.07 18.60
N GLN A 253 -16.36 26.25 18.98
CA GLN A 253 -17.77 26.44 19.36
C GLN A 253 -18.39 27.73 18.83
N GLY A 254 -17.63 28.52 18.07
CA GLY A 254 -18.10 29.79 17.56
C GLY A 254 -19.16 29.65 16.48
N ARG A 255 -19.56 30.80 15.95
CA ARG A 255 -20.48 30.89 14.80
C ARG A 255 -19.95 30.08 13.62
N PRO A 256 -20.82 29.68 12.67
CA PRO A 256 -20.38 29.10 11.41
C PRO A 256 -19.31 29.97 10.75
N LYS A 257 -18.05 29.54 10.87
CA LYS A 257 -16.88 30.29 10.42
C LYS A 257 -15.88 29.31 9.84
N MET A 258 -15.23 29.75 8.79
CA MET A 258 -14.12 29.04 8.16
C MET A 258 -12.83 29.47 8.87
N VAL A 259 -12.10 28.50 9.40
CA VAL A 259 -10.82 28.68 10.10
C VAL A 259 -9.71 28.10 9.24
N LYS A 260 -8.55 28.76 9.21
CA LYS A 260 -7.35 28.33 8.48
C LYS A 260 -6.20 28.18 9.45
N ASP A 261 -6.07 27.00 10.08
CA ASP A 261 -5.01 26.76 11.07
C ASP A 261 -4.31 25.41 10.93
N ALA A 262 -4.81 24.50 10.09
CA ALA A 262 -4.10 23.26 9.79
C ALA A 262 -3.01 23.57 8.75
N LYS A 263 -1.75 23.61 9.20
CA LYS A 263 -0.57 23.88 8.36
C LYS A 263 0.12 22.56 8.04
N SER A 264 0.51 22.36 6.77
CA SER A 264 1.38 21.25 6.42
C SER A 264 2.74 21.38 7.11
N ALA A 265 3.45 20.27 7.34
CA ALA A 265 4.79 20.24 7.93
C ALA A 265 5.84 21.12 7.21
N THR A 266 5.53 21.58 5.99
CA THR A 266 6.36 22.45 5.14
C THR A 266 5.90 23.91 5.08
N ASN A 267 4.81 24.30 5.78
CA ASN A 267 4.17 25.63 5.70
C ASN A 267 3.68 26.04 4.30
N VAL A 268 3.57 25.11 3.34
CA VAL A 268 3.18 25.43 1.94
C VAL A 268 1.65 25.41 1.75
N TYR A 269 0.90 24.67 2.57
CA TYR A 269 -0.56 24.56 2.46
C TYR A 269 -1.25 24.85 3.79
N SER A 270 -2.26 25.73 3.76
CA SER A 270 -3.21 25.95 4.87
C SER A 270 -4.56 25.34 4.51
N TYR A 271 -5.07 24.42 5.32
CA TYR A 271 -6.40 23.83 5.10
C TYR A 271 -7.47 24.66 5.81
N ALA A 272 -8.58 24.89 5.10
CA ALA A 272 -9.74 25.57 5.64
C ALA A 272 -10.74 24.56 6.19
N TYR A 273 -11.15 24.72 7.45
CA TYR A 273 -12.12 23.83 8.10
C TYR A 273 -13.18 24.61 8.89
N SER A 274 -14.24 23.91 9.29
CA SER A 274 -15.27 24.45 10.18
C SER A 274 -15.86 23.33 11.05
N PHE A 275 -15.85 23.54 12.37
CA PHE A 275 -16.47 22.62 13.34
C PHE A 275 -17.94 22.95 13.63
N CYS A 276 -18.54 23.85 12.86
CA CYS A 276 -19.94 24.21 13.02
C CYS A 276 -20.85 22.96 13.00
N GLY A 277 -21.57 22.76 14.10
CA GLY A 277 -22.50 21.65 14.25
C GLY A 277 -21.86 20.29 14.52
N ARG A 278 -20.54 20.22 14.70
CA ARG A 278 -19.79 18.98 14.96
C ARG A 278 -19.58 18.80 16.46
N ALA A 279 -19.55 17.54 16.89
CA ALA A 279 -19.17 17.20 18.25
C ALA A 279 -17.67 17.44 18.44
N VAL A 280 -17.30 18.11 19.53
CA VAL A 280 -15.89 18.33 19.90
C VAL A 280 -15.67 17.69 21.26
N VAL A 281 -14.75 16.73 21.31
CA VAL A 281 -14.30 16.07 22.53
C VAL A 281 -12.83 16.42 22.71
N ALA A 282 -12.44 16.82 23.91
CA ALA A 282 -11.05 17.08 24.28
C ALA A 282 -10.68 16.21 25.48
N THR A 283 -9.59 15.45 25.38
CA THR A 283 -9.04 14.69 26.51
C THR A 283 -7.82 15.43 27.06
N PHE A 284 -7.68 15.42 28.38
CA PHE A 284 -6.57 16.06 29.10
C PHE A 284 -5.95 15.03 30.03
N ASP A 285 -4.63 14.89 29.96
CA ASP A 285 -3.90 14.13 30.98
C ASP A 285 -3.89 14.91 32.31
N LEU A 286 -3.67 14.21 33.42
CA LEU A 286 -3.50 14.80 34.74
C LEU A 286 -2.29 15.74 34.83
N SER A 287 -1.32 15.59 33.91
CA SER A 287 -0.16 16.49 33.76
C SER A 287 -0.49 17.80 33.05
N ALA A 288 -1.67 17.93 32.43
CA ALA A 288 -2.02 19.10 31.64
C ALA A 288 -2.01 20.39 32.49
N GLN A 289 -1.57 21.48 31.87
CA GLN A 289 -1.51 22.78 32.50
C GLN A 289 -2.91 23.38 32.69
N ASN A 290 -3.06 24.20 33.73
CA ASN A 290 -4.26 24.98 34.01
C ASN A 290 -5.57 24.17 34.16
N LEU A 291 -5.50 22.87 34.51
CA LEU A 291 -6.70 22.04 34.71
C LEU A 291 -7.70 22.64 35.70
N GLY A 292 -7.23 23.35 36.73
CA GLY A 292 -8.10 24.04 37.70
C GLY A 292 -9.02 25.09 37.05
N GLU A 293 -8.62 25.66 35.90
CA GLU A 293 -9.43 26.63 35.17
C GLU A 293 -10.71 26.03 34.58
N LEU A 294 -10.79 24.71 34.41
CA LEU A 294 -12.03 24.02 34.04
C LEU A 294 -13.11 24.16 35.12
N GLU A 295 -12.74 24.54 36.34
CA GLU A 295 -13.66 24.75 37.46
C GLU A 295 -13.74 26.22 37.90
N SER A 296 -12.67 27.01 37.72
CA SER A 296 -12.62 28.41 38.16
C SER A 296 -12.90 29.45 37.09
N ASP A 297 -12.54 29.21 35.82
CA ASP A 297 -12.69 30.25 34.79
C ASP A 297 -14.12 30.35 34.30
N HIS A 298 -14.68 31.57 34.28
CA HIS A 298 -16.05 31.86 33.88
C HIS A 298 -16.51 31.26 32.54
N TRP A 299 -15.58 31.06 31.58
CA TRP A 299 -15.92 30.49 30.28
C TRP A 299 -15.83 28.96 30.30
N LEU A 300 -14.75 28.42 30.87
CA LEU A 300 -14.49 26.99 30.95
C LEU A 300 -15.38 26.27 31.97
N CYS A 301 -15.77 26.90 33.07
CA CYS A 301 -16.64 26.29 34.08
C CYS A 301 -18.13 26.32 33.69
N ASN A 302 -18.48 27.06 32.64
CA ASN A 302 -19.85 27.15 32.15
C ASN A 302 -20.23 25.90 31.35
N ARG A 303 -21.21 25.13 31.85
CA ARG A 303 -21.71 23.86 31.25
C ARG A 303 -22.29 24.00 29.84
N ASP A 304 -22.69 25.20 29.44
CA ASP A 304 -23.15 25.47 28.07
C ASP A 304 -21.97 25.60 27.08
N ASN A 305 -20.77 25.91 27.58
CA ASN A 305 -19.54 25.95 26.81
C ASN A 305 -18.74 24.65 26.99
N VAL A 306 -18.49 24.17 28.21
CA VAL A 306 -17.69 22.97 28.43
C VAL A 306 -18.39 22.05 29.42
N ARG A 307 -18.61 20.81 29.01
CA ARG A 307 -19.08 19.73 29.89
C ARG A 307 -17.86 18.96 30.35
N LEU A 308 -17.52 19.13 31.63
CA LEU A 308 -16.37 18.50 32.25
C LEU A 308 -16.73 17.10 32.77
N LEU A 309 -15.94 16.10 32.40
CA LEU A 309 -15.93 14.76 32.97
C LEU A 309 -14.56 14.51 33.58
N LYS A 310 -14.47 14.41 34.91
CA LYS A 310 -13.28 13.94 35.61
C LYS A 310 -13.39 12.43 35.80
N LEU A 311 -12.49 11.66 35.18
CA LEU A 311 -12.41 10.22 35.35
C LEU A 311 -11.65 9.90 36.64
N ASN A 312 -12.38 9.90 37.76
CA ASN A 312 -11.85 9.54 39.08
C ASN A 312 -11.75 8.01 39.28
N GLU A 313 -12.31 7.24 38.35
CA GLU A 313 -12.35 5.78 38.34
C GLU A 313 -12.11 5.25 36.91
N THR A 314 -11.90 3.94 36.78
CA THR A 314 -11.76 3.29 35.47
C THR A 314 -13.02 3.51 34.63
N ALA A 315 -12.84 3.83 33.34
CA ALA A 315 -13.94 4.10 32.40
C ALA A 315 -14.61 2.82 31.88
N TYR A 316 -14.06 1.66 32.21
CA TYR A 316 -14.58 0.35 31.84
C TYR A 316 -15.05 -0.41 33.07
N VAL A 317 -16.01 -1.30 32.85
CA VAL A 317 -16.43 -2.30 33.82
C VAL A 317 -15.35 -3.36 33.84
N GLU A 318 -14.57 -3.41 34.91
CA GLU A 318 -13.71 -4.55 35.16
C GLU A 318 -14.57 -5.80 35.23
N PRO A 319 -14.14 -6.93 34.63
CA PRO A 319 -14.83 -8.18 34.84
C PRO A 319 -14.89 -8.35 36.36
N ALA A 320 -16.11 -8.38 36.93
CA ALA A 320 -16.27 -8.66 38.35
C ALA A 320 -15.40 -9.88 38.63
N ASP A 321 -14.51 -9.79 39.63
CA ASP A 321 -13.68 -10.91 40.05
C ASP A 321 -14.58 -12.15 40.03
N VAL A 322 -14.37 -13.02 39.05
CA VAL A 322 -14.82 -14.39 39.15
C VAL A 322 -13.91 -14.92 40.25
N TYR A 323 -14.31 -14.63 41.49
CA TYR A 323 -13.91 -15.36 42.67
C TYR A 323 -14.28 -16.80 42.33
N LEU A 324 -13.30 -17.49 41.78
CA LEU A 324 -13.28 -18.92 41.67
C LEU A 324 -13.35 -19.42 43.11
N ASP A 325 -14.55 -19.73 43.58
CA ASP A 325 -14.78 -20.84 44.50
C ASP A 325 -14.39 -22.14 43.77
N SER A 326 -13.10 -22.27 43.46
CA SER A 326 -12.48 -23.52 43.03
C SER A 326 -11.39 -23.83 44.05
N PRO A 327 -11.49 -24.96 44.77
CA PRO A 327 -10.47 -25.37 45.72
C PRO A 327 -9.13 -25.63 45.00
N PRO A 328 -8.00 -25.56 45.72
CA PRO A 328 -6.69 -25.49 45.09
C PRO A 328 -6.33 -26.84 44.45
N ALA A 329 -6.45 -26.91 43.13
CA ALA A 329 -5.92 -28.01 42.35
C ALA A 329 -4.55 -27.63 41.79
N TYR A 330 -3.53 -28.07 42.53
CA TYR A 330 -2.23 -28.49 42.03
C TYR A 330 -1.32 -27.49 41.29
N ALA A 331 -0.20 -27.25 41.97
CA ALA A 331 1.09 -26.86 41.44
C ALA A 331 1.38 -27.40 40.03
N ALA A 332 1.70 -26.50 39.09
CA ALA A 332 2.66 -26.77 38.03
C ALA A 332 3.27 -25.49 37.46
N ARG A 333 4.54 -25.30 37.85
CA ARG A 333 5.64 -24.73 37.05
C ARG A 333 5.63 -23.23 36.74
N ALA A 334 6.44 -22.57 37.55
CA ALA A 334 7.33 -21.49 37.15
C ALA A 334 7.86 -21.65 35.72
N ASP A 335 7.54 -20.68 34.87
CA ASP A 335 8.48 -20.24 33.84
C ASP A 335 8.41 -18.72 33.77
N GLN A 336 9.34 -18.08 34.48
CA GLN A 336 9.58 -16.64 34.41
C GLN A 336 10.13 -16.28 33.02
N ARG A 337 9.25 -16.10 32.04
CA ARG A 337 9.64 -15.35 30.84
C ARG A 337 9.56 -13.86 31.13
N LYS A 338 10.69 -13.34 31.65
CA LYS A 338 11.01 -11.90 31.59
C LYS A 338 10.71 -11.42 30.17
N ARG A 339 9.73 -10.51 30.02
CA ARG A 339 9.51 -9.78 28.76
C ARG A 339 10.80 -9.02 28.45
N ARG A 340 11.61 -9.52 27.52
CA ARG A 340 12.74 -8.78 26.96
C ARG A 340 12.15 -7.64 26.14
N TRP A 341 12.40 -6.41 26.56
CA TRP A 341 12.28 -5.23 25.70
C TRP A 341 13.13 -5.47 24.45
N ILE A 342 12.50 -5.53 23.28
CA ILE A 342 13.19 -5.45 22.00
C ILE A 342 13.38 -3.96 21.74
N GLY A 343 14.53 -3.43 22.19
CA GLY A 343 14.98 -2.12 21.75
C GLY A 343 15.20 -2.14 20.24
N SER A 344 14.76 -1.09 19.56
CA SER A 344 15.02 -0.87 18.14
C SER A 344 16.54 -0.97 17.85
N PRO A 345 16.95 -1.57 16.73
CA PRO A 345 18.37 -1.55 16.36
C PRO A 345 18.84 -0.10 16.13
N PRO A 346 20.07 0.26 16.52
CA PRO A 346 20.62 1.57 16.28
C PRO A 346 20.67 1.87 14.78
N ARG A 347 20.27 3.08 14.39
CA ARG A 347 20.40 3.57 13.02
C ARG A 347 21.88 3.60 12.66
N CYS A 348 22.31 2.74 11.73
CA CYS A 348 23.62 2.89 11.10
C CYS A 348 23.65 4.26 10.40
N ALA A 349 24.55 5.13 10.86
CA ALA A 349 24.92 6.34 10.15
C ALA A 349 25.57 5.93 8.82
N ALA A 350 24.97 6.34 7.70
CA ALA A 350 25.60 6.25 6.40
C ALA A 350 26.75 7.26 6.37
N LEU A 351 27.98 6.74 6.36
CA LEU A 351 29.16 7.48 5.95
C LEU A 351 29.03 7.78 4.45
N PHE A 352 28.82 9.04 4.11
CA PHE A 352 29.10 9.56 2.77
C PHE A 352 30.61 9.69 2.60
N PRO A 353 31.20 9.23 1.48
CA PRO A 353 32.47 9.76 1.04
C PRO A 353 32.22 10.95 0.11
N GLY A 354 32.97 12.01 0.33
CA GLY A 354 33.31 12.96 -0.71
C GLY A 354 34.65 13.59 -0.36
N PRO A 355 35.26 14.37 -1.28
CA PRO A 355 35.29 14.21 -2.72
C PRO A 355 36.22 13.08 -3.21
#